data_AF-A0A075HYG1-F1
#
_entry.id   AF-A0A075HYG1-F1
#
_cell.length_a   1.000
_cell.length_b   1.000
_cell.length_c   1.000
_cell.angle_alpha   90.00
_cell.angle_beta   90.00
_cell.angle_gamma   90.00
#
_symmetry.space_group_name_H-M   'P 1'
#
loop_
_entity.id
_entity.type
_entity.pdbx_description
1 polymer ?
#
loop_
_entity_poly.entity_id
_entity_poly.type
_entity_poly.pdbx_seq_one_letter_code
_entity_poly.pdbx_strand_id
1 'polypeptide(L)' 'MIKAFDDGSYFVLVNNEEVEFSQTGNNLTIPYEAGNDTIEIVGSYAVPEFGTIAMIVLAVAIVSIIAITAKTRTALIPKL' A
#
# COMPACT_ATOMS: atom_id res chain seq x y z
N MET A 1 1.80 2.90 2.97
CA MET A 1 3.05 3.52 3.46
C MET A 1 3.48 4.61 2.49
N ILE A 2 3.74 5.84 2.96
CA ILE A 2 4.29 6.92 2.13
C ILE A 2 5.78 6.66 1.96
N LYS A 3 6.28 6.75 0.72
CA LYS A 3 7.70 6.65 0.42
C LYS A 3 8.32 8.04 0.39
N ALA A 4 9.52 8.14 0.94
CA ALA A 4 10.38 9.29 0.79
C ALA A 4 10.69 9.53 -0.70
N PHE A 5 11.20 10.72 -1.03
CA PHE A 5 11.80 10.97 -2.33
C PHE A 5 13.01 10.06 -2.58
N ASP A 6 13.53 10.08 -3.82
CA ASP A 6 14.66 9.24 -4.23
C ASP A 6 15.94 9.51 -3.40
N ASP A 7 16.02 10.68 -2.75
CA ASP A 7 17.08 11.07 -1.82
C ASP A 7 16.81 10.67 -0.35
N GLY A 8 15.67 10.02 -0.07
CA GLY A 8 15.27 9.61 1.27
C GLY A 8 14.61 10.69 2.12
N SER A 9 14.33 11.87 1.56
CA SER A 9 13.69 12.99 2.27
C SER A 9 12.16 12.96 2.21
N TYR A 10 11.55 13.77 3.08
CA TYR A 10 10.14 14.16 3.04
C TYR A 10 10.07 15.68 3.18
N PHE A 11 9.01 16.30 2.67
CA PHE A 11 8.68 17.68 3.03
C PHE A 11 7.51 17.65 4.00
N VAL A 12 7.57 18.48 5.04
CA VAL A 12 6.46 18.66 5.98
C VAL A 12 6.01 20.10 5.88
N LEU A 13 4.73 20.28 5.58
CA LEU A 13 4.08 21.57 5.53
C LEU A 13 3.14 21.70 6.71
N VAL A 14 3.21 22.81 7.43
CA VAL A 14 2.26 23.17 8.46
C VAL A 14 1.58 24.45 8.01
N ASN A 15 0.24 24.42 7.88
CA ASN A 15 -0.52 25.53 7.29
C ASN A 15 0.07 26.03 5.95
N ASN A 16 0.52 25.09 5.11
CA ASN A 16 1.12 25.37 3.80
C ASN A 16 2.52 26.02 3.81
N GLU A 17 3.18 26.10 4.99
CA GLU A 17 4.57 26.54 5.14
C GLU A 17 5.48 25.36 5.49
N GLU A 18 6.65 25.27 4.83
CA GLU A 18 7.61 24.19 5.08
C GLU A 18 8.29 24.36 6.45
N VAL A 19 8.33 23.29 7.23
CA VAL A 19 8.93 23.29 8.56
C VAL A 19 9.99 22.20 8.68
N GLU A 20 10.99 22.44 9.54
CA GLU A 20 11.91 21.39 9.93
C GLU A 20 11.22 20.36 10.83
N PHE A 21 11.58 19.09 10.64
CA PHE A 21 11.08 17.96 11.40
C PHE A 21 12.24 17.02 11.73
N SER A 22 12.05 16.15 12.72
CA SER A 22 13.01 15.11 13.08
C SER A 22 12.44 13.73 12.78
N GLN A 23 13.27 12.83 12.28
CA GLN A 23 12.90 11.43 12.05
C GLN A 23 13.78 10.50 12.86
N THR A 24 13.17 9.57 13.59
CA THR A 24 13.86 8.46 14.26
C THR A 24 13.26 7.13 13.79
N GLY A 25 13.97 6.43 12.91
CA GLY A 25 13.48 5.21 12.29
C GLY A 25 12.20 5.47 11.47
N ASN A 26 11.09 4.86 11.88
CA ASN A 26 9.77 5.03 11.25
C ASN A 26 8.92 6.12 11.91
N ASN A 27 9.45 6.84 12.90
CA ASN A 27 8.73 7.87 13.64
C ASN A 27 9.11 9.27 13.15
N LEU A 28 8.12 10.06 12.72
CA LEU A 28 8.27 11.46 12.33
C LEU A 28 7.80 12.36 13.47
N THR A 29 8.65 13.29 13.90
CA THR A 29 8.36 14.28 14.94
C THR A 29 8.27 15.65 14.29
N ILE A 30 7.06 16.20 14.27
CA ILE A 30 6.75 17.49 13.66
C ILE A 30 6.39 18.46 14.80
N PRO A 31 7.06 19.62 14.92
CA PRO A 31 6.69 20.62 15.91
C PRO A 31 5.28 21.15 15.62
N TYR A 32 4.45 21.24 16.65
CA TYR A 32 3.08 21.72 16.57
C TYR A 32 2.87 22.86 17.55
N GLU A 33 2.52 24.03 17.04
CA GLU A 33 2.23 25.24 17.81
C GLU A 33 0.71 25.48 17.88
N ALA A 34 0.29 26.27 18.87
CA ALA A 34 -1.11 26.64 19.03
C ALA A 34 -1.56 27.50 17.84
N GLY A 35 -2.55 27.02 17.06
CA GLY A 35 -3.02 27.67 15.84
C GLY A 35 -2.59 27.00 14.54
N ASN A 36 -1.87 25.87 14.60
CA ASN A 36 -1.68 25.03 13.43
C ASN A 36 -2.93 24.19 13.16
N ASP A 37 -3.51 24.32 11.96
CA ASP A 37 -4.77 23.67 11.60
C ASP A 37 -4.54 22.42 10.75
N THR A 38 -3.56 22.48 9.85
CA THR A 38 -3.28 21.42 8.88
C THR A 38 -1.81 21.05 8.88
N ILE A 39 -1.52 19.74 8.88
CA ILE A 39 -0.18 19.17 8.70
C ILE A 39 -0.21 18.30 7.44
N GLU A 40 0.65 18.60 6.47
CA GLU A 40 0.78 17.81 5.24
C GLU A 40 2.19 17.22 5.15
N ILE A 41 2.28 15.93 4.84
CA ILE A 41 3.54 15.22 4.65
C ILE A 41 3.62 14.82 3.17
N VAL A 42 4.55 15.42 2.45
CA VAL A 42 4.74 15.18 1.02
C VAL A 42 5.92 14.22 0.83
N GLY A 43 5.66 13.14 0.11
CA GLY A 43 6.67 12.16 -0.32
C GLY A 43 6.52 11.84 -1.81
N SER A 44 7.26 10.86 -2.31
CA SER A 44 7.27 10.52 -3.74
C SER A 44 6.00 9.82 -4.20
N TYR A 45 5.65 8.71 -3.55
CA TYR A 45 4.47 7.94 -3.86
C TYR A 45 4.02 7.18 -2.61
N ALA A 46 2.71 6.97 -2.50
CA ALA A 46 2.17 6.02 -1.54
C ALA A 46 2.15 4.64 -2.19
N VAL A 47 2.73 3.64 -1.52
CA VAL A 47 2.47 2.24 -1.88
C VAL A 47 1.23 1.80 -1.13
N PRO A 48 0.11 1.53 -1.82
CA PRO A 48 -1.06 0.98 -1.18
C PRO A 48 -0.76 -0.44 -0.70
N GLU A 49 -1.22 -0.81 0.48
CA GLU A 49 -1.05 -2.13 1.08
C GLU A 49 -1.89 -3.22 0.37
N PHE A 50 -2.51 -2.90 -0.77
CA PHE A 50 -3.26 -3.85 -1.58
C PHE A 50 -2.42 -4.98 -2.15
N GLY A 51 -1.09 -4.88 -2.15
CA GLY A 51 -0.21 -5.94 -2.68
C GLY A 51 -0.51 -7.32 -2.09
N THR A 52 -0.67 -7.42 -0.76
CA THR A 52 -0.96 -8.71 -0.11
C THR A 52 -2.37 -9.21 -0.46
N ILE A 53 -3.36 -8.33 -0.46
CA ILE A 53 -4.75 -8.69 -0.80
C ILE A 53 -4.83 -9.12 -2.27
N ALA A 54 -4.18 -8.39 -3.17
CA ALA A 54 -4.09 -8.71 -4.58
C ALA A 54 -3.45 -10.08 -4.82
N MET A 55 -2.38 -10.41 -4.10
CA MET A 55 -1.75 -11.74 -4.20
C MET A 55 -2.67 -12.88 -3.71
N ILE A 56 -3.44 -12.66 -2.63
CA ILE A 56 -4.41 -13.65 -2.16
C ILE A 56 -5.51 -13.85 -3.20
N VAL A 57 -6.09 -12.77 -3.73
CA VAL A 57 -7.12 -12.83 -4.76
C VAL A 57 -6.60 -13.54 -6.01
N LEU A 58 -5.37 -13.23 -6.44
CA LEU A 58 -4.72 -13.89 -7.57
C LEU A 58 -4.57 -15.40 -7.34
N ALA A 59 -4.08 -15.81 -6.17
CA ALA A 59 -3.91 -17.22 -5.84
C ALA A 59 -5.26 -17.97 -5.82
N VAL A 60 -6.28 -17.38 -5.20
CA VAL A 60 -7.64 -17.94 -5.15
C VAL A 60 -8.23 -18.06 -6.55
N ALA A 61 -8.04 -17.07 -7.41
CA ALA A 61 -8.52 -17.10 -8.79
C ALA A 61 -7.89 -18.25 -9.60
N ILE A 62 -6.56 -18.41 -9.53
CA ILE A 62 -5.84 -19.48 -10.24
C ILE A 62 -6.32 -20.85 -9.77
N VAL A 63 -6.40 -21.06 -8.44
CA VAL A 63 -6.86 -22.33 -7.86
C VAL A 63 -8.30 -22.63 -8.29
N SER A 64 -9.17 -21.62 -8.30
CA SER A 64 -10.58 -21.77 -8.72
C SER A 64 -10.69 -22.21 -10.18
N ILE A 65 -9.92 -21.58 -11.08
CA ILE A 65 -9.91 -21.93 -12.51
C ILE A 65 -9.47 -23.39 -12.71
N ILE A 66 -8.40 -23.81 -12.03
CA ILE A 66 -7.90 -25.19 -12.13
C ILE A 66 -8.94 -26.18 -11.60
N ALA A 67 -9.51 -25.92 -10.42
CA ALA A 67 -10.51 -26.80 -9.80
C ALA A 67 -11.76 -26.97 -10.67
N ILE A 68 -12.27 -25.87 -11.23
CA ILE A 68 -13.43 -25.90 -12.14
C ILE A 68 -13.08 -26.66 -13.43
N THR A 69 -11.93 -26.37 -14.03
CA THR A 69 -11.50 -27.01 -15.29
C THR A 69 -11.29 -28.51 -15.12
N ALA A 70 -10.68 -28.94 -14.00
CA ALA A 70 -10.49 -30.35 -13.67
C ALA A 70 -11.82 -31.08 -13.43
N LYS A 71 -12.77 -30.44 -12.73
CA LYS A 71 -14.12 -30.99 -12.52
C LYS A 71 -14.89 -31.17 -13.84
N THR A 72 -14.78 -30.21 -14.76
CA THR A 72 -15.42 -30.32 -16.08
C THR A 72 -14.81 -31.42 -16.94
N ARG A 73 -13.48 -31.60 -16.92
CA ARG A 73 -12.82 -32.70 -17.66
C ARG A 73 -13.23 -34.08 -17.18
N THR A 74 -13.34 -34.29 -15.86
CA THR A 74 -13.71 -35.60 -15.28
C THR A 74 -15.18 -35.95 -15.47
N ALA A 75 -16.08 -34.96 -15.48
CA ALA A 75 -17.50 -35.17 -15.77
C ALA A 75 -17.79 -35.57 -17.22
N LEU A 76 -16.93 -35.17 -18.17
CA LEU A 76 -17.09 -35.46 -19.59
C LEU A 76 -16.46 -36.79 -20.04
N ILE A 77 -15.73 -37.48 -19.17
CA ILE A 77 -15.21 -38.83 -19.44
C ILE A 77 -16.34 -39.82 -19.15
N PRO A 78 -16.96 -40.47 -20.16
CA PRO A 78 -18.00 -41.44 -19.93
C PRO A 78 -17.38 -42.63 -19.19
N LYS A 79 -18.00 -43.04 -18.09
CA LYS A 79 -17.64 -44.30 -17.42
C LYS A 79 -18.15 -45.43 -18.30
N LEU A 80 -17.23 -46.11 -19.01
CA LEU A 80 -17.46 -47.39 -19.69
C LEU A 80 -17.62 -48.51 -18.65
#